data_AF-A0A0F9GQY3-F1
#
_entry.id   AF-A0A0F9GQY3-F1
#
_cell.length_a   1.000
_cell.length_b   1.000
_cell.length_c   1.000
_cell.angle_alpha   90.00
_cell.angle_beta   90.00
_cell.angle_gamma   90.00
#
_symmetry.space_group_name_H-M   'P 1'
#
loop_
_entity.id
_entity.type
_entity.pdbx_description
1 polymer ?
#
loop_
_entity_poly.entity_id
_entity_poly.type
_entity_poly.pdbx_seq_one_letter_code
_entity_poly.pdbx_strand_id
1 'polypeptide(L)'
;MFDEIFKFYEIGKSIGLQKKEINNMLSRDSKYYRNICILLLSILIILLFVLISLISLVTYINGIDPTYPSNSFYSTVKIKDFSKKPVYNDKKYQILNYLLKILNYRGVS
;
A
#
# COMPACT_ATOMS: atom_id res chain seq x y z
N MET A 1 11.02 44.86 4.77
CA MET A 1 11.74 44.11 3.71
C MET A 1 12.12 45.00 2.54
N PHE A 2 11.19 45.65 1.83
CA PHE A 2 11.57 46.52 0.69
C PHE A 2 12.40 47.74 1.12
N ASP A 3 12.11 48.33 2.28
CA ASP A 3 12.87 49.49 2.80
C ASP A 3 14.34 49.17 3.07
N GLU A 4 14.66 47.93 3.46
CA GLU A 4 16.04 47.48 3.68
C GLU A 4 16.79 47.30 2.36
N ILE A 5 16.10 46.82 1.32
CA ILE A 5 16.66 46.69 -0.03
C ILE A 5 16.95 48.08 -0.61
N PHE A 6 16.07 49.06 -0.40
CA PHE A 6 16.29 50.44 -0.82
C PHE A 6 17.50 51.06 -0.10
N LYS A 7 17.63 50.86 1.21
CA LYS A 7 18.80 51.32 1.97
C LYS A 7 20.10 50.67 1.50
N PHE A 8 20.08 49.36 1.24
CA PHE A 8 21.24 48.64 0.72
C PHE A 8 21.66 49.15 -0.66
N TYR A 9 20.68 49.45 -1.52
CA TYR A 9 20.93 50.03 -2.83
C TYR A 9 21.50 51.45 -2.75
N GLU A 10 21.03 52.27 -1.80
CA GLU A 10 21.53 53.63 -1.56
C GLU A 10 22.96 53.63 -1.01
N ILE A 11 23.28 52.71 -0.09
CA ILE A 11 24.64 52.48 0.44
C ILE A 11 25.57 51.98 -0.67
N GLY A 12 25.13 51.03 -1.50
CA GLY A 12 25.93 50.53 -2.61
C GLY A 12 26.27 51.65 -3.60
N LYS A 13 25.30 52.51 -3.90
CA LYS A 13 25.50 53.67 -4.77
C LYS A 13 26.43 54.72 -4.15
N SER A 14 26.36 54.95 -2.83
CA SER A 14 27.23 55.93 -2.15
C SER A 14 28.69 55.49 -2.07
N ILE A 15 28.96 54.19 -2.10
CA ILE A 15 30.31 53.59 -2.16
C ILE A 15 30.85 53.57 -3.61
N GLY A 16 30.06 54.00 -4.59
CA GLY A 16 30.46 54.07 -6.00
C GLY A 16 30.29 52.75 -6.78
N LEU A 17 29.57 51.77 -6.22
CA LEU A 17 29.29 50.52 -6.92
C LEU A 17 28.35 50.77 -8.11
N GLN A 18 28.63 50.09 -9.22
CA GLN A 18 27.74 50.13 -10.36
C GLN A 18 26.47 49.32 -10.06
N LYS A 19 25.34 49.73 -10.66
CA LYS A 19 24.03 49.03 -10.53
C LYS A 19 24.14 47.52 -10.74
N LYS A 20 25.01 47.07 -11.67
CA LYS A 20 25.23 45.65 -11.98
C LYS A 20 25.89 44.89 -10.82
N GLU A 21 26.79 45.52 -10.08
CA GLU A 21 27.52 44.90 -8.96
C GLU A 21 26.62 44.75 -7.74
N ILE A 22 25.82 45.78 -7.43
CA ILE A 22 24.82 45.74 -6.36
C ILE A 22 23.83 44.60 -6.60
N ASN A 23 23.35 44.47 -7.84
CA ASN A 23 22.40 43.41 -8.20
C ASN A 23 23.04 42.01 -8.17
N ASN A 24 24.32 41.91 -8.55
CA ASN A 24 25.08 40.66 -8.46
C ASN A 24 25.29 40.22 -7.02
N MET A 25 25.59 41.15 -6.08
CA MET A 25 25.70 40.82 -4.66
C MET A 25 24.37 40.33 -4.08
N LEU A 26 23.28 41.06 -4.34
CA LEU A 26 21.95 40.69 -3.86
C LEU A 26 21.50 39.32 -4.40
N SER A 27 21.82 39.05 -5.67
CA SER A 27 21.55 37.76 -6.31
C SER A 27 22.42 36.62 -5.76
N ARG A 28 23.65 36.91 -5.33
CA ARG A 28 24.58 35.90 -4.78
C ARG A 28 24.11 35.40 -3.43
N ASP A 29 23.63 36.29 -2.56
CA ASP A 29 23.03 35.91 -1.28
C ASP A 29 21.76 35.09 -1.49
N SER A 30 20.90 35.48 -2.44
CA SER A 30 19.65 34.75 -2.73
C SER A 30 19.88 33.28 -3.14
N LYS A 31 20.98 32.97 -3.86
CA LYS A 31 21.33 31.61 -4.27
C LYS A 31 21.78 30.75 -3.08
N TYR A 32 22.52 31.34 -2.16
CA TYR A 32 22.95 30.66 -0.94
C TYR A 32 21.76 30.29 -0.05
N TYR A 33 20.86 31.24 0.19
CA TYR A 33 19.61 30.97 0.93
C TYR A 33 18.74 29.93 0.23
N ARG A 34 18.59 30.02 -1.09
CA ARG A 34 17.83 29.02 -1.87
C ARG A 34 18.41 27.61 -1.70
N ASN A 35 19.73 27.46 -1.76
CA ASN A 35 20.38 26.17 -1.60
C ASN A 35 20.20 25.60 -0.18
N ILE A 36 20.28 26.44 0.85
CA ILE A 36 20.01 26.02 2.23
C ILE A 36 18.55 25.57 2.39
N CYS A 37 17.60 26.32 1.84
CA CYS A 37 16.19 25.93 1.89
C CYS A 37 15.94 24.59 1.18
N ILE A 38 16.58 24.35 0.02
CA ILE A 38 16.50 23.07 -0.69
C ILE A 38 17.08 21.93 0.16
N LEU A 39 18.23 22.18 0.81
CA LEU A 39 18.85 21.21 1.72
C LEU A 39 17.93 20.86 2.90
N LEU A 40 17.37 21.86 3.58
CA LEU A 40 16.43 21.67 4.68
C LEU A 40 15.18 20.90 4.24
N LEU A 41 14.64 21.25 3.08
CA LEU A 41 13.48 20.57 2.51
C LEU A 41 13.79 19.11 2.16
N SER A 42 14.99 18.83 1.63
CA SER A 42 15.44 17.46 1.36
C SER A 42 15.57 16.62 2.64
N ILE A 43 16.10 17.21 3.72
CA ILE A 43 16.21 16.55 5.03
C ILE A 43 14.82 16.24 5.59
N LEU A 44 13.88 17.20 5.46
CA LEU A 44 12.50 17.02 5.91
C LEU A 44 11.81 15.87 5.17
N ILE A 45 11.98 15.77 3.84
CA ILE A 45 11.43 14.67 3.03
C ILE A 45 12.00 13.32 3.49
N ILE A 46 13.31 13.23 3.69
CA ILE A 46 13.96 11.99 4.16
C ILE A 46 13.38 11.57 5.52
N LEU A 47 13.23 12.54 6.44
CA LEU A 47 12.69 12.28 7.77
C LEU A 47 11.24 11.79 7.73
N LEU A 48 10.40 12.40 6.88
CA LEU A 48 9.04 11.94 6.62
C LEU A 48 9.01 10.50 6.07
N PHE A 49 9.89 10.18 5.12
CA PHE A 49 9.96 8.85 4.52
C PHE A 49 10.32 7.78 5.55
N VAL A 50 11.30 8.06 6.42
CA VAL A 50 11.68 7.18 7.53
C VAL A 50 10.49 6.95 8.48
N LEU A 51 9.75 8.00 8.81
CA LEU A 51 8.60 7.93 9.71
C LEU A 51 7.46 7.07 9.13
N ILE A 52 7.15 7.25 7.85
CA ILE A 52 6.16 6.43 7.12
C ILE A 52 6.61 4.97 7.04
N SER A 53 7.90 4.72 6.79
CA SER A 53 8.45 3.37 6.74
C SER A 53 8.32 2.66 8.09
N LEU A 54 8.55 3.34 9.20
CA LEU A 54 8.38 2.78 10.55
C LEU A 54 6.92 2.44 10.84
N ILE A 55 5.99 3.34 10.50
CA ILE A 55 4.55 3.09 10.66
C ILE A 55 4.11 1.87 9.82
N SER A 56 4.60 1.78 8.58
CA SER A 56 4.32 0.65 7.69
C SER A 56 4.87 -0.67 8.23
N LEU A 57 6.05 -0.65 8.84
CA LEU A 57 6.64 -1.84 9.47
C LEU A 57 5.80 -2.33 10.66
N VAL A 58 5.36 -1.42 11.54
CA VAL A 58 4.53 -1.76 12.69
C VAL A 58 3.18 -2.34 12.27
N THR A 59 2.55 -1.74 11.26
CA THR A 59 1.26 -2.23 10.73
C THR A 59 1.39 -3.58 10.04
N TYR A 60 2.49 -3.82 9.30
CA TYR A 60 2.76 -5.12 8.68
C TYR A 60 2.96 -6.24 9.73
N ILE A 61 3.71 -5.96 10.80
CA ILE A 61 3.96 -6.94 11.87
C ILE A 61 2.66 -7.29 12.61
N ASN A 62 1.82 -6.29 12.90
CA ASN A 62 0.57 -6.49 13.64
C ASN A 62 -0.56 -7.08 12.79
N GLY A 63 -0.46 -7.01 11.46
CA GLY A 63 -1.47 -7.53 10.52
C GLY A 63 -1.27 -9.00 10.13
N ILE A 64 -0.34 -9.73 10.75
CA ILE A 64 -0.19 -11.17 10.55
C ILE A 64 -1.32 -11.88 11.31
N ASP A 65 -2.51 -11.88 10.73
CA ASP A 65 -3.53 -12.83 11.10
C ASP A 65 -2.95 -14.25 10.92
N PRO A 66 -3.16 -15.16 11.89
CA PRO A 66 -2.62 -16.51 11.77
C PRO A 66 -3.18 -17.15 10.50
N THR A 67 -2.29 -17.68 9.66
CA THR A 67 -2.64 -18.39 8.41
C THR A 67 -3.64 -19.52 8.64
N TYR A 68 -3.74 -20.00 9.89
CA TYR A 68 -4.72 -20.97 10.33
C TYR A 68 -5.66 -20.34 11.36
N PRO A 69 -6.98 -20.48 11.19
CA PRO A 69 -7.94 -19.98 12.16
C PRO A 69 -7.67 -20.61 13.54
N SER A 70 -7.47 -19.76 14.55
CA SER A 70 -7.44 -20.21 15.94
C SER A 70 -8.81 -20.81 16.27
N ASN A 71 -8.82 -21.96 16.95
CA ASN A 71 -10.01 -22.75 17.31
C ASN A 71 -10.73 -23.51 16.16
N SER A 72 -10.14 -23.64 14.96
CA SER A 72 -10.67 -24.61 13.99
C SER A 72 -10.17 -26.02 14.30
N PHE A 73 -11.09 -26.96 14.54
CA PHE A 73 -10.75 -28.39 14.57
C PHE A 73 -10.63 -28.90 13.13
N TYR A 74 -9.44 -29.37 12.76
CA TYR A 74 -9.26 -30.07 11.49
C TYR A 74 -10.04 -31.39 11.54
N SER A 75 -10.87 -31.63 10.52
CA SER A 75 -11.46 -32.94 10.33
C SER A 75 -10.34 -33.93 9.99
N THR A 76 -9.97 -34.76 10.96
CA THR A 76 -9.00 -35.82 10.75
C THR A 76 -9.74 -37.02 10.17
N VAL A 77 -9.78 -37.10 8.84
CA VAL A 77 -10.25 -38.31 8.17
C VAL A 77 -9.16 -39.35 8.31
N LYS A 78 -9.43 -40.45 9.03
CA LYS A 78 -8.45 -41.53 9.15
C LYS A 78 -8.48 -42.31 7.84
N ILE A 79 -7.33 -42.80 7.37
CA ILE A 79 -7.24 -43.60 6.13
C ILE A 79 -8.22 -44.80 6.16
N LYS A 80 -8.48 -45.35 7.35
CA LYS A 80 -9.48 -46.41 7.59
C LYS A 80 -10.94 -46.01 7.32
N ASP A 81 -11.26 -44.73 7.26
CA ASP A 81 -12.60 -44.25 6.94
C ASP A 81 -12.88 -44.37 5.42
N PHE A 82 -11.83 -44.46 4.61
CA PHE A 82 -11.92 -44.75 3.17
C PHE A 82 -12.01 -46.26 2.86
N SER A 83 -11.72 -47.15 3.83
CA SER A 83 -11.78 -48.61 3.59
C SER A 83 -13.21 -49.15 3.63
N LYS A 84 -14.17 -48.37 4.12
CA LYS A 84 -15.59 -48.69 3.98
C LYS A 84 -15.99 -48.39 2.54
N LYS A 85 -16.03 -49.43 1.70
CA LYS A 85 -16.79 -49.39 0.45
C LYS A 85 -18.17 -48.79 0.77
N PRO A 86 -18.63 -47.75 0.05
CA PRO A 86 -19.99 -47.29 0.22
C PRO A 86 -20.88 -48.50 -0.02
N VAL A 87 -21.67 -48.88 0.99
CA VAL A 87 -22.76 -49.82 0.80
C VAL A 87 -23.78 -49.06 -0.04
N TYR A 88 -23.54 -49.07 -1.34
CA TYR A 88 -24.47 -48.58 -2.32
C TYR A 88 -25.70 -49.46 -2.15
N ASN A 89 -26.75 -48.89 -1.58
CA ASN A 89 -27.96 -49.65 -1.28
C ASN A 89 -28.66 -49.88 -2.63
N ASP A 90 -28.24 -50.92 -3.35
CA ASP A 90 -28.63 -51.25 -4.73
C ASP A 90 -30.14 -51.21 -4.92
N LYS A 91 -30.90 -51.57 -3.89
CA LYS A 91 -32.37 -51.52 -3.91
C LYS A 91 -32.93 -50.12 -4.17
N LYS A 92 -32.33 -49.08 -3.59
CA LYS A 92 -32.81 -47.69 -3.76
C LYS A 92 -32.53 -47.17 -5.17
N TYR A 93 -31.38 -47.53 -5.73
CA TYR A 93 -31.02 -47.19 -7.11
C TYR A 93 -31.79 -48.00 -8.15
N GLN A 94 -32.10 -49.27 -7.87
CA GLN A 94 -32.98 -50.06 -8.73
C GLN A 94 -34.40 -49.48 -8.77
N ILE A 95 -34.96 -49.07 -7.63
CA ILE A 95 -36.29 -48.42 -7.57
C ILE A 95 -36.26 -47.08 -8.32
N LEU A 96 -35.22 -46.27 -8.14
CA LEU A 96 -35.07 -45.00 -8.85
C LEU A 96 -34.98 -45.20 -10.37
N ASN A 97 -34.17 -46.16 -10.83
CA ASN A 97 -34.05 -46.50 -12.25
C ASN A 97 -35.36 -47.05 -12.83
N TYR A 98 -36.11 -47.84 -12.05
CA TYR A 98 -37.42 -48.35 -12.49
C TYR A 98 -38.44 -47.21 -12.63
N LEU A 99 -38.47 -46.27 -11.68
CA LEU A 99 -39.34 -45.08 -11.75
C LEU A 99 -38.97 -44.18 -12.93
N LEU A 100 -37.67 -43.93 -13.15
CA LEU A 100 -37.21 -43.15 -14.31
C LEU A 100 -37.58 -43.82 -15.64
N LYS A 101 -37.52 -45.15 -15.71
CA LYS A 101 -37.94 -45.91 -16.90
C LYS A 101 -39.44 -45.79 -17.16
N ILE A 102 -40.28 -45.81 -16.12
CA ILE A 102 -41.73 -45.58 -16.24
C ILE A 102 -42.04 -44.14 -16.69
N LEU A 103 -41.33 -43.15 -16.14
CA LEU A 103 -41.52 -41.74 -16.50
C LEU A 103 -41.12 -41.48 -17.96
N ASN A 104 -40.02 -42.05 -18.44
CA ASN A 104 -39.62 -41.93 -19.85
C ASN A 104 -40.59 -42.62 -20.81
N TYR A 105 -41.26 -43.70 -20.40
CA TYR A 105 -42.30 -44.35 -21.22
C TYR A 105 -43.61 -43.54 -21.31
N ARG A 106 -43.88 -42.64 -20.36
CA ARG A 106 -45.05 -41.74 -20.39
C ARG A 106 -44.82 -40.44 -21.18
N GLY A 107 -43.60 -40.17 -21.63
CA GLY A 107 -43.26 -38.99 -22.43
C GLY A 107 -43.31 -39.20 -23.95
N VAL A 108 -43.69 -40.39 -24.42
CA VAL A 108 -43.80 -40.73 -25.85
C VAL A 108 -45.15 -41.42 -26.08
N SER A 109 -46.22 -40.64 -26.11
CA SER A 109 -47.52 -40.99 -26.70
C SER A 109 -48.29 -39.72 -27.01
#